data_AF-A0A0F9FNV4-F1
#
_entry.id   AF-A0A0F9FNV4-F1
#
_cell.length_a   1.000
_cell.length_b   1.000
_cell.length_c   1.000
_cell.angle_alpha   90.00
_cell.angle_beta   90.00
_cell.angle_gamma   90.00
#
_symmetry.space_group_name_H-M   'P 1'
#
loop_
_entity.id
_entity.type
_entity.pdbx_description
1 polymer ?
#
loop_
_entity_poly.entity_id
_entity_poly.type
_entity_poly.pdbx_seq_one_letter_code
_entity_poly.pdbx_strand_id
1 'polypeptide(L)'
;MNEENLEKLLSNLNDANAKLSELKESLNEANSTISARDEEINKLKTEVDDLKSKVSVSEEEKSKKISQIKELNNKVEELNNLISQKEAEIQEINEIIVEKDKFIVDQTARIEIIEAELDKLRAPEIEVGDIRSEERINCPRCGVVGKNIKIIDDKSKVLSYIGNIPMYAKKHVCKKCGYEF
;
A
#
# COMPACT_ATOMS: atom_id res chain seq x y z
N MET A 1 -79.35 30.78 -98.36
CA MET A 1 -78.02 30.18 -98.11
C MET A 1 -77.12 30.98 -97.17
N ASN A 2 -77.37 32.26 -96.87
CA ASN A 2 -76.48 33.03 -95.98
C ASN A 2 -76.88 33.01 -94.49
N GLU A 3 -78.15 32.85 -94.18
CA GLU A 3 -78.67 32.97 -92.79
C GLU A 3 -78.41 31.70 -91.96
N GLU A 4 -78.71 30.51 -92.52
CA GLU A 4 -78.43 29.22 -91.87
C GLU A 4 -76.92 28.99 -91.62
N ASN A 5 -76.07 29.49 -92.51
CA ASN A 5 -74.61 29.45 -92.33
C ASN A 5 -74.15 30.40 -91.22
N LEU A 6 -74.80 31.55 -91.07
CA LEU A 6 -74.52 32.50 -90.00
C LEU A 6 -74.91 31.93 -88.63
N GLU A 7 -76.08 31.29 -88.53
CA GLU A 7 -76.54 30.61 -87.31
C GLU A 7 -75.59 29.48 -86.88
N LYS A 8 -75.14 28.64 -87.82
CA LYS A 8 -74.11 27.62 -87.53
C LYS A 8 -72.81 28.22 -87.04
N LEU A 9 -72.36 29.31 -87.65
CA LEU A 9 -71.14 30.01 -87.22
C LEU A 9 -71.30 30.55 -85.79
N LEU A 10 -72.48 31.10 -85.47
CA LEU A 10 -72.81 31.65 -84.16
C LEU A 10 -72.84 30.56 -83.08
N SER A 11 -73.44 29.41 -83.39
CA SER A 11 -73.44 28.23 -82.51
C SER A 11 -72.01 27.76 -82.23
N ASN A 12 -71.19 27.59 -83.28
CA ASN A 12 -69.80 27.15 -83.14
C ASN A 12 -68.96 28.14 -82.31
N LEU A 13 -69.21 29.45 -82.47
CA LEU A 13 -68.53 30.49 -81.69
C LEU A 13 -68.91 30.40 -80.21
N ASN A 14 -70.19 30.17 -79.90
CA ASN A 14 -70.65 29.99 -78.53
C ASN A 14 -70.05 28.73 -77.89
N ASP A 15 -70.01 27.61 -78.62
CA ASP A 15 -69.40 26.36 -78.14
C ASP A 15 -67.90 26.51 -77.91
N ALA A 16 -67.20 27.21 -78.81
CA ALA A 16 -65.78 27.51 -78.65
C ALA A 16 -65.53 28.40 -77.43
N ASN A 17 -66.37 29.41 -77.20
CA ASN A 17 -66.29 30.28 -76.02
C ASN A 17 -66.54 29.52 -74.71
N ALA A 18 -67.51 28.60 -74.69
CA ALA A 18 -67.76 27.73 -73.53
C ALA A 18 -66.54 26.87 -73.20
N LYS A 19 -65.98 26.18 -74.20
CA LYS A 19 -64.74 25.38 -74.03
C LYS A 19 -63.55 26.23 -73.58
N LEU A 20 -63.43 27.46 -74.09
CA LEU A 20 -62.37 28.38 -73.68
C LEU A 20 -62.52 28.77 -72.19
N SER A 21 -63.76 28.91 -71.70
CA SER A 21 -64.03 29.18 -70.28
C SER A 21 -63.63 27.99 -69.41
N GLU A 22 -64.06 26.78 -69.76
CA GLU A 22 -63.74 25.54 -69.04
C GLU A 22 -62.22 25.28 -68.99
N LEU A 23 -61.52 25.51 -70.10
CA LEU A 23 -60.06 25.38 -70.16
C LEU A 23 -59.35 26.41 -69.27
N LYS A 24 -59.88 27.65 -69.18
CA LYS A 24 -59.33 28.68 -68.28
C LYS A 24 -59.52 28.32 -66.81
N GLU A 25 -60.68 27.77 -66.45
CA GLU A 25 -60.95 27.29 -65.09
C GLU A 25 -60.00 26.15 -64.73
N SER A 26 -59.90 25.14 -65.60
CA SER A 26 -58.99 24.01 -65.42
C SER A 26 -57.52 24.45 -65.28
N LEU A 27 -57.10 25.44 -66.07
CA LEU A 27 -55.75 26.02 -65.98
C LEU A 27 -55.50 26.70 -64.62
N ASN A 28 -56.49 27.42 -64.10
CA ASN A 28 -56.38 28.07 -62.79
C ASN A 28 -56.30 27.04 -61.64
N GLU A 29 -57.07 25.96 -61.72
CA GLU A 29 -57.01 24.86 -60.76
C GLU A 29 -55.65 24.14 -60.79
N ALA A 30 -55.14 23.86 -62.00
CA ALA A 30 -53.82 23.26 -62.18
C ALA A 30 -52.72 24.17 -61.60
N ASN A 31 -52.76 25.47 -61.86
CA ASN A 31 -51.81 26.44 -61.31
C ASN A 31 -51.87 26.50 -59.77
N SER A 32 -53.07 26.46 -59.20
CA SER A 32 -53.25 26.44 -57.74
C SER A 32 -52.65 25.17 -57.13
N THR A 33 -52.83 24.03 -57.80
CA THR A 33 -52.25 22.75 -57.38
C THR A 33 -50.74 22.75 -57.47
N ILE A 34 -50.16 23.32 -58.54
CA ILE A 34 -48.71 23.46 -58.71
C ILE A 34 -48.12 24.30 -57.58
N SER A 35 -48.70 25.46 -57.27
CA SER A 35 -48.24 26.29 -56.13
C SER A 35 -48.26 25.53 -54.80
N ALA A 36 -49.33 24.79 -54.51
CA ALA A 36 -49.41 24.00 -53.28
C ALA A 36 -48.32 22.91 -53.21
N ARG A 37 -48.00 22.28 -54.35
CA ARG A 37 -46.92 21.28 -54.43
C ARG A 37 -45.54 21.90 -54.31
N ASP A 38 -45.32 23.09 -54.89
CA ASP A 38 -44.06 23.82 -54.74
C ASP A 38 -43.81 24.21 -53.27
N GLU A 39 -44.85 24.63 -52.54
CA GLU A 39 -44.75 24.87 -51.10
C GLU A 39 -44.39 23.61 -50.31
N GLU A 40 -45.01 22.47 -50.63
CA GLU A 40 -44.72 21.18 -49.99
C GLU A 40 -43.29 20.72 -50.28
N ILE A 41 -42.83 20.85 -51.53
CA ILE A 41 -41.45 20.55 -51.93
C ILE A 41 -40.46 21.40 -51.12
N ASN A 42 -40.74 22.69 -50.94
CA ASN A 42 -39.86 23.57 -50.16
C ASN A 42 -39.82 23.18 -48.68
N LYS A 43 -40.96 22.80 -48.09
CA LYS A 43 -40.99 22.27 -46.70
C LYS A 43 -40.17 20.99 -46.58
N LEU A 44 -40.35 20.04 -47.49
CA LEU A 44 -39.61 18.78 -47.48
C LEU A 44 -38.10 19.02 -47.67
N LYS A 45 -37.68 19.97 -48.52
CA LYS A 45 -36.26 20.34 -48.65
C LYS A 45 -35.69 20.85 -47.33
N THR A 46 -36.41 21.72 -46.62
CA THR A 46 -35.94 22.23 -45.32
C THR A 46 -35.84 21.13 -44.27
N GLU A 47 -36.77 20.16 -44.27
CA GLU A 47 -36.71 19.02 -43.36
C GLU A 47 -35.54 18.09 -43.67
N VAL A 48 -35.25 17.84 -44.96
CA VAL A 48 -34.07 17.07 -45.38
C VAL A 48 -32.77 17.74 -44.92
N ASP A 49 -32.66 19.06 -45.06
CA ASP A 49 -31.49 19.81 -44.61
C ASP A 49 -31.32 19.75 -43.08
N ASP A 50 -32.41 19.87 -42.32
CA ASP A 50 -32.41 19.73 -40.86
C ASP A 50 -31.98 18.30 -40.44
N LEU A 51 -32.55 17.27 -41.05
CA LEU A 51 -32.19 15.88 -40.79
C LEU A 51 -30.72 15.61 -41.11
N LYS A 52 -30.21 16.15 -42.21
CA LYS A 52 -28.79 16.04 -42.59
C LYS A 52 -27.88 16.67 -41.54
N SER A 53 -28.27 17.83 -40.99
CA SER A 53 -27.51 18.47 -39.92
C SER A 53 -27.49 17.63 -38.63
N LYS A 54 -28.64 17.04 -38.25
CA LYS A 54 -28.76 16.15 -37.08
C LYS A 54 -27.93 14.88 -37.23
N VAL A 55 -27.90 14.29 -38.43
CA VAL A 55 -27.04 13.14 -38.74
C VAL A 55 -25.58 13.50 -38.55
N SER A 56 -25.12 14.64 -39.09
CA SER A 56 -23.74 15.10 -38.93
C SER A 56 -23.35 15.26 -37.46
N VAL A 57 -24.20 15.90 -36.65
CA VAL A 57 -23.95 16.05 -35.21
C VAL A 57 -23.89 14.69 -34.51
N SER A 58 -24.80 13.78 -34.82
CA SER A 58 -24.81 12.44 -34.25
C SER A 58 -23.57 11.62 -34.63
N GLU A 59 -23.04 11.80 -35.85
CA GLU A 59 -21.80 11.15 -36.30
C GLU A 59 -20.58 11.69 -35.55
N GLU A 60 -20.51 13.00 -35.31
CA GLU A 60 -19.47 13.62 -34.49
C GLU A 60 -19.50 13.10 -33.05
N GLU A 61 -20.68 13.03 -32.43
CA GLU A 61 -20.83 12.48 -31.08
C GLU A 61 -20.43 11.01 -31.01
N LYS A 62 -20.81 10.22 -32.01
CA LYS A 62 -20.38 8.82 -32.13
C LYS A 62 -18.86 8.72 -32.22
N SER A 63 -18.21 9.58 -33.00
CA SER A 63 -16.75 9.60 -33.11
C SER A 63 -16.07 9.89 -31.76
N LYS A 64 -16.60 10.86 -31.00
CA LYS A 64 -16.11 11.21 -29.66
C LYS A 64 -16.24 10.03 -28.68
N LYS A 65 -17.40 9.36 -28.67
CA LYS A 65 -17.63 8.17 -27.83
C LYS A 65 -16.70 7.02 -28.19
N ILE A 66 -16.43 6.80 -29.48
CA ILE A 66 -15.47 5.78 -29.94
C ILE A 66 -14.05 6.08 -29.40
N SER A 67 -13.61 7.33 -29.49
CA SER A 67 -12.31 7.73 -28.94
C SER A 67 -12.23 7.51 -27.42
N GLN A 68 -13.27 7.88 -26.67
CA GLN A 68 -13.34 7.66 -25.21
C GLN A 68 -13.28 6.16 -24.86
N ILE A 69 -13.99 5.31 -25.60
CA ILE A 69 -13.94 3.85 -25.40
C ILE A 69 -12.52 3.33 -25.61
N LYS A 70 -11.81 3.82 -26.64
CA LYS A 70 -10.42 3.43 -26.90
C LYS A 70 -9.49 3.83 -25.76
N GLU A 71 -9.62 5.05 -25.24
CA GLU A 71 -8.84 5.52 -24.10
C GLU A 71 -9.10 4.68 -22.84
N LEU A 72 -10.37 4.37 -22.55
CA LEU A 72 -10.73 3.51 -21.43
C LEU A 72 -10.17 2.09 -21.57
N ASN A 73 -10.22 1.51 -22.78
CA ASN A 73 -9.65 0.19 -23.03
C ASN A 73 -8.14 0.16 -22.79
N ASN A 74 -7.40 1.18 -23.26
CA ASN A 74 -5.97 1.28 -22.98
C ASN A 74 -5.69 1.34 -21.47
N LYS A 75 -6.49 2.13 -20.72
CA LYS A 75 -6.33 2.23 -19.27
C LYS A 75 -6.63 0.92 -18.54
N VAL A 76 -7.61 0.15 -19.02
CA VAL A 76 -7.89 -1.19 -18.50
C VAL A 76 -6.70 -2.13 -18.74
N GLU A 77 -6.10 -2.09 -19.93
CA GLU A 77 -4.92 -2.89 -20.25
C GLU A 77 -3.71 -2.53 -19.36
N GLU A 78 -3.46 -1.23 -19.15
CA GLU A 78 -2.42 -0.75 -18.23
C GLU A 78 -2.64 -1.24 -16.80
N LEU A 79 -3.88 -1.17 -16.29
CA LEU A 79 -4.21 -1.64 -14.95
C LEU A 79 -4.06 -3.16 -14.82
N ASN A 80 -4.45 -3.93 -15.84
CA ASN A 80 -4.27 -5.38 -15.85
C ASN A 80 -2.79 -5.78 -15.84
N ASN A 81 -1.95 -5.04 -16.57
CA ASN A 81 -0.51 -5.24 -16.55
C ASN A 81 0.08 -4.94 -15.17
N LEU A 82 -0.36 -3.86 -14.51
CA LEU A 82 0.07 -3.51 -13.16
C LEU A 82 -0.36 -4.57 -12.13
N ILE A 83 -1.59 -5.09 -12.23
CA ILE A 83 -2.07 -6.18 -11.37
C ILE A 83 -1.17 -7.41 -11.54
N SER A 84 -0.92 -7.84 -12.78
CA SER A 84 -0.04 -8.99 -13.07
C SER A 84 1.36 -8.82 -12.46
N GLN A 85 1.93 -7.60 -12.54
CA GLN A 85 3.22 -7.29 -11.93
C GLN A 85 3.17 -7.41 -10.40
N LYS A 86 2.12 -6.87 -9.78
CA LYS A 86 1.94 -6.93 -8.32
C LYS A 86 1.69 -8.36 -7.83
N GLU A 87 0.97 -9.17 -8.58
CA GLU A 87 0.79 -10.60 -8.27
C GLU A 87 2.12 -11.35 -8.30
N ALA A 88 2.98 -11.07 -9.28
CA ALA A 88 4.33 -11.65 -9.34
C ALA A 88 5.20 -11.21 -8.15
N GLU A 89 5.19 -9.92 -7.80
CA GLU A 89 5.90 -9.41 -6.61
C GLU A 89 5.41 -10.09 -5.32
N ILE A 90 4.09 -10.26 -5.17
CA ILE A 90 3.51 -10.95 -4.01
C ILE A 90 3.97 -12.41 -3.94
N GLN A 91 4.02 -13.09 -5.08
CA GLN A 91 4.52 -14.47 -5.14
C GLN A 91 5.98 -14.55 -4.69
N GLU A 92 6.85 -13.68 -5.20
CA GLU A 92 8.27 -13.64 -4.83
C GLU A 92 8.45 -13.37 -3.33
N ILE A 93 7.70 -12.42 -2.78
CA ILE A 93 7.74 -12.12 -1.34
C ILE A 93 7.28 -13.33 -0.51
N ASN A 94 6.23 -14.02 -0.94
CA ASN A 94 5.76 -15.23 -0.25
C ASN A 94 6.81 -16.35 -0.25
N GLU A 95 7.51 -16.54 -1.36
CA GLU A 95 8.61 -17.51 -1.46
C GLU A 95 9.72 -17.15 -0.46
N ILE A 96 10.12 -15.87 -0.39
CA ILE A 96 11.11 -15.38 0.58
C ILE A 96 10.65 -15.60 2.03
N ILE A 97 9.37 -15.37 2.34
CA ILE A 97 8.82 -15.61 3.68
C ILE A 97 8.95 -17.09 4.05
N VAL A 98 8.56 -18.00 3.15
CA VAL A 98 8.66 -19.44 3.38
C VAL A 98 10.11 -19.87 3.62
N GLU A 99 11.07 -19.32 2.88
CA GLU A 99 12.49 -19.59 3.10
C GLU A 99 12.97 -19.08 4.46
N LYS A 100 12.57 -17.86 4.85
CA LYS A 100 12.92 -17.28 6.15
C LYS A 100 12.31 -18.05 7.31
N ASP A 101 11.07 -18.52 7.18
CA ASP A 101 10.41 -19.32 8.20
C ASP A 101 11.14 -20.66 8.42
N LYS A 102 11.56 -21.33 7.35
CA LYS A 102 12.41 -22.53 7.45
C LYS A 102 13.71 -22.24 8.19
N PHE A 103 14.38 -21.13 7.84
CA PHE A 103 15.61 -20.72 8.49
C PHE A 103 15.43 -20.44 9.98
N ILE A 104 14.32 -19.80 10.38
CA ILE A 104 13.98 -19.55 11.79
C ILE A 104 13.76 -20.87 12.53
N VAL A 105 13.04 -21.82 11.94
CA VAL A 105 12.83 -23.15 12.53
C VAL A 105 14.17 -23.86 12.75
N ASP A 106 15.04 -23.88 11.75
CA ASP A 106 16.38 -24.50 11.84
C ASP A 106 17.24 -23.83 12.93
N GLN A 107 17.20 -22.50 13.02
CA GLN A 107 17.93 -21.77 14.06
C GLN A 107 17.37 -22.04 15.45
N THR A 108 16.05 -22.10 15.60
CA THR A 108 15.39 -22.40 16.87
C THR A 108 15.79 -23.77 17.39
N ALA A 109 15.77 -24.80 16.52
CA ALA A 109 16.22 -26.14 16.87
C ALA A 109 17.70 -26.18 17.31
N ARG A 110 18.58 -25.40 16.65
CA ARG A 110 19.99 -25.28 17.07
C ARG A 110 20.15 -24.64 18.44
N ILE A 111 19.34 -23.61 18.73
CA ILE A 111 19.35 -22.95 20.05
C ILE A 111 18.96 -23.97 21.13
N GLU A 112 17.87 -24.73 20.93
CA GLU A 112 17.43 -25.76 21.89
C GLU A 112 18.53 -26.79 22.17
N ILE A 113 19.26 -27.24 21.13
CA ILE A 113 20.39 -28.16 21.29
C ILE A 113 21.50 -27.53 22.15
N ILE A 114 21.89 -26.29 21.84
CA ILE A 114 22.95 -25.58 22.57
C ILE A 114 22.55 -25.33 24.03
N GLU A 115 21.30 -24.96 24.28
CA GLU A 115 20.77 -24.78 25.64
C GLU A 115 20.86 -26.10 26.44
N ALA A 116 20.47 -27.22 25.84
CA ALA A 116 20.59 -28.53 26.47
C ALA A 116 22.05 -28.96 26.70
N GLU A 117 22.98 -28.57 25.84
CA GLU A 117 24.42 -28.80 26.04
C GLU A 117 24.98 -27.95 27.19
N LEU A 118 24.59 -26.67 27.26
CA LEU A 118 24.99 -25.76 28.35
C LEU A 118 24.51 -26.26 29.72
N ASP A 119 23.28 -26.77 29.79
CA ASP A 119 22.73 -27.34 31.03
C ASP A 119 23.54 -28.55 31.53
N LYS A 120 24.06 -29.39 30.63
CA LYS A 120 24.92 -30.52 31.00
C LYS A 120 26.29 -30.09 31.52
N LEU A 121 26.79 -28.94 31.06
CA LEU A 121 28.08 -28.39 31.46
C LEU A 121 27.99 -27.53 32.73
N ARG A 122 26.78 -27.15 33.15
CA ARG A 122 26.56 -26.36 34.36
C ARG A 122 26.93 -27.21 35.59
N ALA A 123 27.99 -26.79 36.28
CA ALA A 123 28.37 -27.41 37.55
C ALA A 123 27.22 -27.28 38.58
N PRO A 124 27.04 -28.26 39.48
CA PRO A 124 26.06 -28.15 40.56
C PRO A 124 26.35 -26.89 41.37
N GLU A 125 25.28 -26.19 41.76
CA GLU A 125 25.37 -25.04 42.65
C GLU A 125 26.05 -25.49 43.95
N ILE A 126 27.28 -25.04 44.17
CA ILE A 126 27.94 -25.17 45.46
C ILE A 126 27.12 -24.31 46.41
N GLU A 127 26.22 -24.92 47.19
CA GLU A 127 25.67 -24.28 48.37
C GLU A 127 26.87 -23.78 49.18
N VAL A 128 27.05 -22.46 49.23
CA VAL A 128 28.04 -21.83 50.07
C VAL A 128 27.55 -21.98 51.51
N GLY A 129 27.73 -23.18 52.07
CA GLY A 129 27.64 -23.46 53.48
C GLY A 129 28.69 -22.62 54.19
N ASP A 130 28.22 -21.84 55.17
CA ASP A 130 28.95 -20.95 56.06
C ASP A 130 30.36 -21.46 56.42
N ILE A 131 31.39 -21.02 55.67
CA ILE A 131 32.79 -21.37 55.93
C ILE A 131 33.23 -20.63 57.21
N ARG A 132 33.03 -21.26 58.37
CA ARG A 132 33.64 -20.84 59.62
C ARG A 132 35.12 -21.19 59.59
N SER A 133 35.97 -20.23 59.23
CA SER A 133 37.42 -20.36 59.36
C SER A 133 37.86 -20.37 60.83
N GLU A 134 38.44 -21.48 61.26
CA GLU A 134 38.92 -21.78 62.63
C GLU A 134 40.28 -21.12 62.99
N GLU A 135 40.68 -20.02 62.35
CA GLU A 135 41.93 -19.30 62.65
C GLU A 135 41.72 -17.87 63.18
N ARG A 136 40.63 -17.62 63.89
CA ARG A 136 40.48 -16.36 64.62
C ARG A 136 41.29 -16.42 65.92
N ILE A 137 42.44 -15.72 65.94
CA ILE A 137 43.23 -15.47 67.16
C ILE A 137 42.36 -14.68 68.15
N ASN A 138 42.26 -15.21 69.38
CA ASN A 138 41.43 -14.67 70.44
C ASN A 138 42.29 -14.17 71.61
N CYS A 139 41.97 -13.01 72.18
CA CYS A 139 42.65 -12.55 73.39
C CYS A 139 42.25 -13.42 74.59
N PRO A 140 43.20 -14.07 75.28
CA PRO A 140 42.89 -14.96 76.41
C PRO A 140 42.40 -14.21 77.66
N ARG A 141 42.54 -12.87 77.72
CA ARG A 141 42.09 -12.06 78.86
C ARG A 141 40.66 -11.52 78.72
N CYS A 142 40.22 -11.17 77.51
CA CYS A 142 38.91 -10.54 77.30
C CYS A 142 38.07 -11.10 76.15
N GLY A 143 38.55 -12.14 75.47
CA GLY A 143 37.80 -12.89 74.46
C GLY A 143 37.60 -12.18 73.12
N VAL A 144 38.21 -11.01 72.89
CA VAL A 144 38.09 -10.32 71.60
C VAL A 144 38.88 -11.03 70.50
N VAL A 145 38.31 -11.07 69.29
CA VAL A 145 38.83 -11.85 68.15
C VAL A 145 39.27 -10.96 66.98
N GLY A 146 40.21 -11.43 66.16
CA GLY A 146 40.53 -10.85 64.86
C GLY A 146 41.10 -9.42 64.89
N LYS A 147 40.38 -8.44 64.31
CA LYS A 147 40.85 -7.05 64.04
C LYS A 147 41.37 -6.27 65.28
N ASN A 148 41.01 -6.73 66.47
CA ASN A 148 41.39 -6.14 67.75
C ASN A 148 42.64 -6.75 68.39
N ILE A 149 43.30 -7.69 67.70
CA ILE A 149 44.62 -8.22 68.06
C ILE A 149 45.65 -7.57 67.13
N LYS A 150 46.67 -6.93 67.71
CA LYS A 150 47.79 -6.33 66.98
C LYS A 150 49.04 -7.18 67.18
N ILE A 151 49.77 -7.48 66.12
CA ILE A 151 51.07 -8.15 66.21
C ILE A 151 52.16 -7.07 66.32
N ILE A 152 53.01 -7.17 67.34
CA ILE A 152 54.15 -6.26 67.55
C ILE A 152 55.41 -7.04 67.86
N ASP A 153 56.57 -6.42 67.67
CA ASP A 153 57.86 -6.98 68.02
C ASP A 153 58.11 -6.89 69.53
N ASP A 154 58.49 -8.02 70.12
CA ASP A 154 58.85 -8.17 71.52
C ASP A 154 60.33 -7.87 71.74
N LYS A 155 60.63 -6.60 72.04
CA LYS A 155 62.02 -6.13 72.19
C LYS A 155 62.79 -6.80 73.34
N SER A 156 62.11 -7.47 74.27
CA SER A 156 62.76 -8.29 75.31
C SER A 156 63.30 -9.62 74.79
N LYS A 157 62.83 -10.09 73.62
CA LYS A 157 63.19 -11.40 73.07
C LYS A 157 63.79 -11.24 71.68
N VAL A 158 65.11 -11.04 71.63
CA VAL A 158 65.87 -11.09 70.38
C VAL A 158 65.98 -12.55 69.93
N LEU A 159 65.55 -12.83 68.71
CA LEU A 159 65.67 -14.16 68.10
C LEU A 159 67.04 -14.34 67.45
N SER A 160 67.49 -13.34 66.68
CA SER A 160 68.76 -13.38 65.97
C SER A 160 69.22 -11.97 65.60
N TYR A 161 70.48 -11.83 65.16
CA TYR A 161 71.02 -10.59 64.59
C TYR A 161 71.31 -10.79 63.11
N ILE A 162 70.87 -9.86 62.27
CA ILE A 162 71.25 -9.79 60.86
C ILE A 162 72.18 -8.59 60.71
N GLY A 163 73.49 -8.85 60.69
CA GLY A 163 74.51 -7.81 60.85
C GLY A 163 74.43 -7.16 62.24
N ASN A 164 74.37 -5.83 62.29
CA ASN A 164 74.25 -5.07 63.55
C ASN A 164 72.80 -4.76 63.97
N ILE A 165 71.78 -5.34 63.30
CA ILE A 165 70.36 -5.07 63.58
C ILE A 165 69.72 -6.30 64.26
N PRO A 166 69.14 -6.16 65.48
CA PRO A 166 68.43 -7.25 66.15
C PRO A 166 67.07 -7.55 65.52
N MET A 167 66.77 -8.84 65.31
CA MET A 167 65.45 -9.35 64.96
C MET A 167 64.74 -9.85 66.21
N TYR A 168 63.55 -9.32 66.48
CA TYR A 168 62.78 -9.63 67.69
C TYR A 168 61.67 -10.65 67.41
N ALA A 169 61.27 -11.42 68.44
CA ALA A 169 60.09 -12.27 68.37
C ALA A 169 58.82 -11.41 68.22
N LYS A 170 57.76 -11.95 67.62
CA LYS A 170 56.47 -11.25 67.55
C LYS A 170 55.56 -11.70 68.69
N LYS A 171 54.81 -10.77 69.27
CA LYS A 171 53.75 -11.01 70.27
C LYS A 171 52.45 -10.36 69.85
N HIS A 172 51.36 -10.80 70.44
CA HIS A 172 50.01 -10.32 70.19
C HIS A 172 49.55 -9.41 71.32
N VAL A 173 49.09 -8.21 70.96
CA VAL A 173 48.56 -7.23 71.92
C VAL A 173 47.10 -6.99 71.62
N CYS A 174 46.28 -7.21 72.64
CA CYS A 174 44.87 -6.90 72.58
C CYS A 174 44.65 -5.38 72.65
N LYS A 175 44.10 -4.78 71.59
CA LYS A 175 43.76 -3.35 71.56
C LYS A 175 42.69 -2.96 72.58
N LYS A 176 41.88 -3.93 73.04
CA LYS A 176 40.77 -3.67 73.98
C LYS A 176 41.21 -3.64 75.44
N CYS A 177 42.04 -4.59 75.87
CA CYS A 177 42.44 -4.72 77.29
C CYS A 177 43.93 -4.53 77.54
N GLY A 178 44.73 -4.28 76.50
CA GLY A 178 46.17 -4.08 76.59
C GLY A 178 46.98 -5.34 76.93
N TYR A 179 46.35 -6.52 77.03
CA TYR A 179 47.05 -7.76 77.36
C TYR A 179 47.94 -8.22 76.20
N GLU A 180 49.18 -8.59 76.53
CA GLU A 180 50.18 -9.08 75.60
C GLU A 180 50.37 -10.60 75.79
N PHE A 181 50.38 -11.38 74.71
CA PHE A 181 50.53 -12.85 74.72
C PHE A 181 51.18 -13.38 73.44
#